data_AF-V4S0L8-F1
#
_entry.id   AF-V4S0L8-F1
#
_cell.length_a   1.000
_cell.length_b   1.000
_cell.length_c   1.000
_cell.angle_alpha   90.00
_cell.angle_beta   90.00
_cell.angle_gamma   90.00
#
_symmetry.space_group_name_H-M   'P 1'
#
loop_
_entity.id
_entity.type
_entity.pdbx_description
1 polymer ?
#
loop_
_entity_poly.entity_id
_entity_poly.type
_entity_poly.pdbx_seq_one_letter_code
_entity_poly.pdbx_strand_id
1 'polypeptide(L)'
;MGSFTIHDLLVILFVFPLFAYVIGEDSEGLKEDVRHIRITNKIDPGVDLTFECKSRDDDFGKKVLHYNTYWEFQFRPNFWGTTRYYCWFAWRNEFKWFDIYDHNRDARECRHCVWTIQPDGPCMLNKAENNYDICYFWNRPDRVRSAIP
;
A
#
# COMPACT_ATOMS: atom_id res chain seq x y z
N MET A 1 5.22 49.86 14.20
CA MET A 1 3.96 49.55 13.50
C MET A 1 4.17 49.94 12.04
N GLY A 2 4.36 48.97 11.14
CA GLY A 2 4.53 49.28 9.72
C GLY A 2 3.22 49.83 9.15
N SER A 3 3.27 51.00 8.51
CA SER A 3 2.11 51.59 7.84
C SER A 3 2.03 51.03 6.43
N PHE A 4 0.94 50.35 6.11
CA PHE A 4 0.67 49.92 4.74
C PHE A 4 0.38 51.14 3.87
N THR A 5 1.04 51.22 2.73
CA THR A 5 0.84 52.29 1.74
C THR A 5 -0.20 51.87 0.70
N ILE A 6 -0.75 52.84 -0.04
CA ILE A 6 -1.73 52.59 -1.11
C ILE A 6 -1.13 51.67 -2.20
N HIS A 7 0.18 51.76 -2.43
CA HIS A 7 0.89 50.86 -3.34
C HIS A 7 0.83 49.40 -2.86
N ASP A 8 0.98 49.15 -1.56
CA ASP A 8 0.92 47.81 -0.98
C ASP A 8 -0.49 47.19 -1.11
N LEU A 9 -1.53 48.02 -0.97
CA LEU A 9 -2.92 47.61 -1.19
C LEU A 9 -3.21 47.27 -2.67
N LEU A 10 -2.65 48.05 -3.60
CA LEU A 10 -2.78 47.79 -5.04
C LEU A 10 -2.05 46.50 -5.45
N VAL A 11 -0.87 46.23 -4.88
CA VAL A 11 -0.14 44.98 -5.10
C VAL A 11 -0.96 43.77 -4.63
N ILE A 12 -1.59 43.83 -3.46
CA ILE A 12 -2.45 42.75 -2.96
C ILE A 12 -3.68 42.55 -3.86
N LEU A 13 -4.35 43.63 -4.30
CA LEU A 13 -5.56 43.51 -5.11
C LEU A 13 -5.33 42.99 -6.53
N PHE A 14 -4.15 43.22 -7.13
CA PHE A 14 -3.85 42.78 -8.50
C PHE A 14 -3.01 41.50 -8.57
N VAL A 15 -2.09 41.26 -7.62
CA VAL A 15 -1.21 40.09 -7.63
C VAL A 15 -1.87 38.88 -6.96
N PHE A 16 -2.66 39.08 -5.92
CA PHE A 16 -3.31 37.98 -5.19
C PHE A 16 -4.36 37.22 -6.01
N PRO A 17 -5.23 37.85 -6.83
CA PRO A 17 -6.12 37.10 -7.72
C PRO A 17 -5.40 36.43 -8.89
N LEU A 18 -4.29 36.99 -9.39
CA LEU A 18 -3.43 36.31 -10.36
C LEU A 18 -2.75 35.10 -9.72
N PHE A 19 -2.25 35.23 -8.50
CA PHE A 19 -1.68 34.12 -7.73
C PHE A 19 -2.73 33.05 -7.45
N ALA A 20 -3.94 33.46 -7.02
CA ALA A 20 -5.11 32.61 -6.81
C ALA A 20 -5.57 31.90 -8.10
N TYR A 21 -5.43 32.54 -9.25
CA TYR A 21 -5.74 31.98 -10.56
C TYR A 21 -4.67 30.98 -11.02
N VAL A 22 -3.38 31.21 -10.68
CA VAL A 22 -2.29 30.27 -10.93
C VAL A 22 -2.34 29.06 -9.99
N ILE A 23 -2.79 29.22 -8.73
CA ILE A 23 -3.14 28.09 -7.84
C ILE A 23 -4.58 27.59 -8.05
N GLY A 24 -5.28 28.15 -9.03
CA GLY A 24 -6.61 27.72 -9.46
C GLY A 24 -6.50 26.47 -10.34
N GLU A 25 -5.84 25.45 -9.81
CA GLU A 25 -6.00 24.08 -10.28
C GLU A 25 -7.27 23.53 -9.64
N ASP A 26 -8.13 22.92 -10.45
CA ASP A 26 -9.18 22.03 -9.97
C ASP A 26 -8.60 21.15 -8.86
N SER A 27 -9.23 21.15 -7.68
CA SER A 27 -8.86 20.29 -6.56
C SER A 27 -9.19 18.81 -6.83
N GLU A 28 -9.01 18.35 -8.06
CA GLU A 28 -8.91 16.95 -8.47
C GLU A 28 -7.45 16.45 -8.42
N GLY A 29 -6.48 17.33 -8.17
CA GLY A 29 -5.11 16.94 -7.87
C GLY A 29 -4.96 16.37 -6.47
N LEU A 30 -4.31 15.21 -6.35
CA LEU A 30 -3.87 14.52 -5.11
C LEU A 30 -4.84 13.52 -4.46
N LYS A 31 -5.87 13.02 -5.14
CA LYS A 31 -6.59 11.83 -4.64
C LYS A 31 -5.91 10.57 -5.18
N GLU A 32 -5.00 10.01 -4.39
CA GLU A 32 -4.42 8.70 -4.69
C GLU A 32 -5.51 7.64 -4.94
N ASP A 33 -5.33 6.85 -6.00
CA ASP A 33 -6.29 5.83 -6.40
C ASP A 33 -6.49 4.79 -5.28
N VAL A 34 -7.70 4.22 -5.19
CA VAL A 34 -7.94 3.10 -4.29
C VAL A 34 -7.11 1.90 -4.76
N ARG A 35 -6.37 1.28 -3.83
CA ARG A 35 -5.63 0.06 -4.08
C ARG A 35 -6.40 -1.12 -3.52
N HIS A 36 -6.50 -2.18 -4.31
CA HIS A 36 -7.15 -3.44 -3.94
C HIS A 36 -6.10 -4.53 -3.81
N ILE A 37 -6.05 -5.19 -2.66
CA ILE A 37 -5.13 -6.29 -2.39
C ILE A 37 -5.95 -7.56 -2.23
N ARG A 38 -5.56 -8.61 -2.95
CA ARG A 38 -6.06 -9.97 -2.74
C ARG A 38 -4.91 -10.89 -2.39
N ILE A 39 -5.07 -11.70 -1.35
CA ILE A 39 -4.09 -12.69 -0.89
C ILE A 39 -4.75 -14.07 -1.00
N THR A 40 -4.12 -14.98 -1.73
CA THR A 40 -4.60 -16.36 -1.93
C THR A 40 -3.64 -17.35 -1.31
N ASN A 41 -4.14 -18.31 -0.54
CA ASN A 41 -3.32 -19.40 -0.01
C ASN A 41 -3.03 -20.44 -1.11
N LYS A 42 -1.74 -20.60 -1.44
CA LYS A 42 -1.22 -21.60 -2.37
C LYS A 42 -0.08 -22.42 -1.75
N ILE A 43 -0.09 -22.59 -0.42
CA ILE A 43 0.93 -23.37 0.28
C ILE A 43 0.90 -24.85 -0.14
N ASP A 44 -0.22 -25.54 0.09
CA ASP A 44 -0.41 -26.97 -0.21
C ASP A 44 -1.88 -27.36 0.06
N PRO A 45 -2.50 -28.32 -0.66
CA PRO A 45 -3.83 -28.81 -0.33
C PRO A 45 -3.96 -29.26 1.14
N GLY A 46 -5.02 -28.80 1.80
CA GLY A 46 -5.30 -29.12 3.22
C GLY A 46 -4.45 -28.35 4.24
N VAL A 47 -3.61 -27.41 3.80
CA VAL A 47 -2.83 -26.54 4.72
C VAL A 47 -3.50 -25.19 4.86
N ASP A 48 -3.82 -24.85 6.11
CA ASP A 48 -4.32 -23.53 6.47
C ASP A 48 -3.17 -22.53 6.63
N LEU A 49 -3.39 -21.33 6.08
CA LEU A 49 -2.49 -20.19 6.19
C LEU A 49 -3.08 -19.22 7.20
N THR A 50 -2.45 -19.11 8.36
CA THR A 50 -2.77 -18.06 9.33
C THR A 50 -1.94 -16.82 9.02
N PHE A 51 -2.55 -15.64 9.03
CA PHE A 51 -1.83 -14.40 8.75
C PHE A 51 -2.45 -13.20 9.45
N GLU A 52 -1.70 -12.11 9.53
CA GLU A 52 -2.15 -10.81 10.03
C GLU A 52 -1.39 -9.74 9.26
N CYS A 53 -2.13 -8.77 8.75
CA CYS A 53 -1.61 -7.66 7.96
C CYS A 53 -1.82 -6.35 8.70
N LYS A 54 -0.79 -5.52 8.74
CA LYS A 54 -0.81 -4.21 9.39
C LYS A 54 -0.15 -3.15 8.51
N SER A 55 -0.58 -1.91 8.68
CA SER A 55 0.15 -0.73 8.25
C SER A 55 0.59 0.07 9.49
N ARG A 56 1.01 1.32 9.29
CA ARG A 56 1.20 2.26 10.39
C ARG A 56 -0.13 2.62 11.08
N ASP A 57 -1.20 2.67 10.30
CA ASP A 57 -2.47 3.29 10.71
C ASP A 57 -3.61 2.26 10.83
N ASP A 58 -3.48 1.09 10.22
CA ASP A 58 -4.51 0.05 10.17
C ASP A 58 -3.98 -1.31 10.64
N ASP A 59 -4.86 -2.07 11.29
CA ASP A 59 -4.64 -3.46 11.66
C ASP A 59 -5.89 -4.29 11.32
N PHE A 60 -5.75 -5.29 10.46
CA PHE A 60 -6.86 -6.16 10.06
C PHE A 60 -7.07 -7.35 10.99
N GLY A 61 -6.18 -7.52 11.97
CA GLY A 61 -6.14 -8.63 12.90
C GLY A 61 -5.80 -9.96 12.23
N LYS A 62 -5.82 -11.01 13.04
CA LYS A 62 -5.52 -12.38 12.59
C LYS A 62 -6.65 -12.95 11.76
N LYS A 63 -6.28 -13.61 10.66
CA LYS A 63 -7.16 -14.31 9.72
C LYS A 63 -6.59 -15.69 9.42
N VAL A 64 -7.44 -16.58 8.91
CA VAL A 64 -7.07 -17.91 8.43
C VAL A 64 -7.63 -18.09 7.02
N LEU A 65 -6.80 -18.58 6.10
CA LEU A 65 -7.20 -18.96 4.75
C LEU A 65 -6.98 -20.45 4.53
N HIS A 66 -8.04 -21.16 4.17
CA HIS A 66 -7.94 -22.52 3.66
C HIS A 66 -7.25 -22.53 2.29
N TYR A 67 -6.72 -23.69 1.90
CA TYR A 67 -6.07 -23.85 0.60
C TYR A 67 -6.98 -23.37 -0.55
N ASN A 68 -6.40 -22.61 -1.48
CA ASN A 68 -7.08 -22.06 -2.66
C ASN A 68 -8.22 -21.07 -2.36
N THR A 69 -8.34 -20.60 -1.12
CA THR A 69 -9.23 -19.48 -0.74
C THR A 69 -8.44 -18.17 -0.68
N TYR A 70 -9.16 -17.05 -0.69
CA TYR A 70 -8.58 -15.73 -0.70
C TYR A 70 -9.22 -14.78 0.31
N TRP A 71 -8.47 -13.78 0.72
CA TRP A 71 -8.94 -12.63 1.47
C TRP A 71 -8.55 -11.35 0.73
N GLU A 72 -9.38 -10.32 0.83
CA GLU A 72 -9.16 -9.06 0.14
C GLU A 72 -9.49 -7.85 1.02
N PHE A 73 -8.79 -6.76 0.76
CA PHE A 73 -9.03 -5.47 1.38
C PHE A 73 -8.67 -4.35 0.41
N GLN A 74 -9.12 -3.15 0.75
CA GLN A 74 -8.87 -1.95 -0.03
C GLN A 74 -8.44 -0.80 0.88
N PHE A 75 -7.57 0.05 0.37
CA PHE A 75 -7.11 1.23 1.09
C PHE A 75 -6.72 2.33 0.09
N ARG A 76 -6.49 3.54 0.59
CA ARG A 76 -5.90 4.64 -0.19
C ARG A 76 -4.49 4.91 0.34
N PRO A 77 -3.45 4.89 -0.52
CA PRO A 77 -2.11 5.30 -0.13
C PRO A 77 -2.12 6.73 0.40
N ASN A 78 -1.25 7.02 1.35
CA ASN A 78 -1.04 8.36 1.85
C ASN A 78 -0.36 9.22 0.79
N PHE A 79 -0.64 10.52 0.84
CA PHE A 79 -0.10 11.48 -0.12
C PHE A 79 1.43 11.58 -0.10
N TRP A 80 2.06 11.21 1.02
CA TRP A 80 3.51 11.24 1.20
C TRP A 80 4.25 10.05 0.55
N GLY A 81 3.52 9.09 -0.06
CA GLY A 81 4.11 7.93 -0.72
C GLY A 81 4.84 6.97 0.22
N THR A 82 4.41 6.90 1.49
CA THR A 82 5.07 6.08 2.54
C THR A 82 4.20 4.90 3.00
N THR A 83 3.02 4.70 2.41
CA THR A 83 2.13 3.62 2.82
C THR A 83 2.76 2.26 2.55
N ARG A 84 2.71 1.41 3.58
CA ARG A 84 3.17 0.03 3.53
C ARG A 84 2.23 -0.85 4.33
N TYR A 85 1.88 -2.01 3.79
CA TYR A 85 1.21 -3.08 4.52
C TYR A 85 2.15 -4.27 4.59
N TYR A 86 2.55 -4.63 5.80
CA TYR A 86 3.36 -5.80 6.09
C TYR A 86 2.46 -6.88 6.69
N CYS A 87 2.64 -8.10 6.22
CA CYS A 87 1.90 -9.26 6.69
C CYS A 87 2.87 -10.32 7.18
N TRP A 88 2.59 -10.91 8.34
CA TRP A 88 3.20 -12.18 8.69
C TRP A 88 2.27 -13.33 8.31
N PHE A 89 2.87 -14.47 8.01
CA PHE A 89 2.24 -15.68 7.53
C PHE A 89 2.80 -16.86 8.31
N ALA A 90 1.91 -17.72 8.80
CA ALA A 90 2.25 -18.93 9.52
C ALA A 90 1.48 -20.12 8.97
N TRP A 91 2.19 -21.21 8.73
CA TRP A 91 1.63 -22.49 8.32
C TRP A 91 2.54 -23.61 8.81
N ARG A 92 1.97 -24.72 9.30
CA ARG A 92 2.74 -25.81 9.91
C ARG A 92 3.72 -25.26 10.98
N ASN A 93 5.03 -25.41 10.76
CA ASN A 93 6.10 -24.89 11.62
C ASN A 93 6.87 -23.71 11.00
N GLU A 94 6.35 -23.13 9.92
CA GLU A 94 6.95 -21.99 9.24
C GLU A 94 6.32 -20.68 9.71
N PHE A 95 7.16 -19.66 9.85
CA PHE A 95 6.75 -18.28 10.08
C PHE A 95 7.56 -17.38 9.14
N LYS A 96 6.88 -16.72 8.21
CA LYS A 96 7.47 -15.79 7.24
C LYS A 96 6.72 -14.45 7.27
N TRP A 97 7.31 -13.44 6.68
CA TRP A 97 6.64 -12.15 6.53
C TRP A 97 7.05 -11.47 5.23
N PHE A 98 6.19 -10.57 4.77
CA PHE A 98 6.38 -9.84 3.54
C PHE A 98 5.58 -8.53 3.52
N ASP A 99 6.10 -7.53 2.82
CA ASP A 99 5.38 -6.29 2.51
C ASP A 99 4.42 -6.54 1.33
N ILE A 100 3.17 -6.90 1.62
CA ILE A 100 2.15 -7.20 0.60
C ILE A 100 1.79 -5.95 -0.23
N TYR A 101 2.04 -4.78 0.35
CA TYR A 101 2.07 -3.51 -0.36
C TYR A 101 3.24 -2.65 0.11
N ASP A 102 4.02 -2.15 -0.83
CA ASP A 102 5.05 -1.14 -0.62
C ASP A 102 4.86 -0.06 -1.68
N HIS A 103 4.55 1.18 -1.25
CA HIS A 103 4.29 2.27 -2.19
C HIS A 103 5.41 2.47 -3.22
N ASN A 104 6.69 2.35 -2.83
CA ASN A 104 7.80 2.55 -3.75
C ASN A 104 7.87 1.48 -4.84
N ARG A 105 7.43 0.25 -4.52
CA ARG A 105 7.38 -0.88 -5.45
C ARG A 105 6.10 -0.87 -6.29
N ASP A 106 4.97 -0.55 -5.67
CA ASP A 106 3.65 -0.92 -6.16
C ASP A 106 2.82 0.26 -6.69
N ALA A 107 3.15 1.51 -6.35
CA ALA A 107 2.27 2.66 -6.61
C ALA A 107 1.88 2.83 -8.08
N ARG A 108 2.78 2.50 -9.02
CA ARG A 108 2.57 2.68 -10.47
C ARG A 108 1.73 1.57 -11.10
N GLU A 109 2.04 0.31 -10.78
CA GLU A 109 1.52 -0.84 -11.51
C GLU A 109 0.38 -1.55 -10.77
N CYS A 110 0.28 -1.36 -9.44
CA CYS A 110 -0.70 -2.04 -8.62
C CYS A 110 -1.86 -1.11 -8.23
N ARG A 111 -2.91 -1.10 -9.07
CA ARG A 111 -4.29 -0.75 -8.65
C ARG A 111 -5.03 -1.93 -8.04
N HIS A 112 -4.82 -3.12 -8.62
CA HIS A 112 -5.29 -4.39 -8.08
C HIS A 112 -4.09 -5.34 -8.02
N CYS A 113 -3.54 -5.55 -6.82
CA CYS A 113 -2.51 -6.56 -6.58
C CYS A 113 -3.20 -7.86 -6.21
N VAL A 114 -2.96 -8.90 -7.00
CA VAL A 114 -3.43 -10.25 -6.69
C VAL A 114 -2.21 -11.09 -6.38
N TRP A 115 -2.11 -11.51 -5.12
CA TRP A 115 -1.00 -12.28 -4.59
C TRP A 115 -1.39 -13.73 -4.35
N THR A 116 -0.46 -14.63 -4.63
CA THR A 116 -0.46 -16.00 -4.12
C THR A 116 0.67 -16.16 -3.12
N ILE A 117 0.36 -16.83 -2.01
CA ILE A 117 1.34 -17.15 -0.96
C ILE A 117 1.75 -18.60 -1.14
N GLN A 118 3.01 -18.82 -1.48
CA GLN A 118 3.61 -20.12 -1.75
C GLN A 118 4.76 -20.40 -0.77
N PRO A 119 5.23 -21.64 -0.61
CA PRO A 119 6.32 -21.95 0.32
C PRO A 119 7.58 -21.13 0.04
N ASP A 120 7.89 -20.92 -1.23
CA ASP A 120 9.14 -20.31 -1.69
C ASP A 120 9.10 -18.77 -1.60
N GLY A 121 7.90 -18.20 -1.62
CA GLY A 121 7.70 -16.76 -1.62
C GLY A 121 6.29 -16.34 -2.07
N PRO A 122 5.94 -15.06 -1.91
CA PRO A 122 4.76 -14.49 -2.51
C PRO A 122 4.97 -14.17 -4.00
N CYS A 123 3.98 -14.47 -4.83
CA CYS A 123 3.97 -14.14 -6.25
C CYS A 123 2.74 -13.30 -6.63
N MET A 124 2.96 -12.22 -7.35
CA MET A 124 1.90 -11.34 -7.85
C MET A 124 1.48 -11.76 -9.27
N LEU A 125 0.18 -11.61 -9.57
CA LEU A 125 -0.36 -11.78 -10.91
C LEU A 125 0.19 -10.72 -11.86
N ASN A 126 0.93 -11.15 -12.87
CA ASN A 126 1.20 -10.38 -14.06
C ASN A 126 -0.05 -10.37 -14.94
N LYS A 127 -0.68 -9.19 -15.06
CA LYS A 127 -1.92 -9.04 -15.83
C LYS A 127 -1.72 -9.14 -17.34
N ALA A 128 -0.52 -8.85 -17.84
CA ALA A 128 -0.24 -8.93 -19.27
C ALA A 128 -0.21 -10.39 -19.75
N GLU A 129 0.36 -11.27 -18.91
CA GLU A 129 0.54 -12.70 -19.23
C GLU A 129 -0.52 -13.59 -18.57
N ASN A 130 -1.32 -13.03 -17.67
CA ASN A 130 -2.32 -13.73 -16.86
C ASN A 130 -1.72 -14.90 -16.06
N ASN A 131 -0.52 -14.69 -15.51
CA ASN A 131 0.23 -15.70 -14.76
C ASN A 131 0.84 -15.10 -13.48
N TYR A 132 1.16 -15.94 -12.49
CA TYR A 132 1.78 -15.52 -11.22
C TYR A 132 3.30 -15.65 -11.29
N ASP A 133 3.96 -14.81 -12.08
CA ASP A 133 5.40 -14.87 -12.36
C ASP A 133 6.21 -13.74 -11.72
N ILE A 134 5.57 -12.70 -11.17
CA ILE A 134 6.23 -11.63 -10.41
C ILE A 134 6.43 -12.10 -8.96
N CYS A 135 7.43 -12.96 -8.76
CA CYS A 135 7.73 -13.59 -7.47
C CYS A 135 8.82 -12.87 -6.69
N TYR A 136 8.69 -12.86 -5.37
CA TYR A 136 9.67 -12.28 -4.46
C TYR A 136 10.10 -13.31 -3.42
N PHE A 137 11.33 -13.17 -2.93
CA PHE A 137 11.76 -13.91 -1.76
C PHE A 137 11.11 -13.35 -0.50
N TRP A 138 10.91 -14.24 0.48
CA TRP A 138 10.52 -13.83 1.83
C TRP A 138 11.49 -12.81 2.43
N ASN A 139 10.95 -11.88 3.22
CA ASN A 139 11.78 -10.92 3.93
C ASN A 139 12.61 -11.63 5.01
N ARG A 140 13.81 -11.08 5.27
CA ARG A 140 14.72 -11.68 6.26
C ARG A 140 14.15 -11.57 7.70
N PRO A 141 14.33 -12.59 8.55
CA PRO A 141 13.73 -12.62 9.90
C PRO A 141 14.31 -11.59 10.88
N ASP A 142 15.55 -11.15 10.66
CA ASP A 142 16.26 -10.18 11.51
C ASP A 142 15.56 -8.82 11.59
N ARG A 143 14.78 -8.46 10.57
CA ARG A 143 13.98 -7.23 10.50
C ARG A 143 12.59 -7.31 11.15
N VAL A 144 12.19 -8.50 11.66
CA VAL A 144 10.89 -8.68 12.35
C VAL A 144 10.90 -8.07 13.76
N ARG A 145 12.06 -8.09 14.44
CA ARG A 145 12.18 -7.66 15.85
C ARG A 145 11.96 -6.17 16.11
N SER A 146 11.96 -5.33 15.07
CA SER A 146 11.67 -3.90 15.17
C SER A 146 10.20 -3.54 14.91
N ALA A 147 9.33 -4.53 14.65
CA ALA A 147 7.92 -4.32 14.30
C ALA A 147 6.92 -5.10 15.18
N ILE A 148 7.41 -5.79 16.21
CA ILE A 148 6.58 -6.36 17.28
C ILE A 148 6.62 -5.35 18.44
N PRO A 149 5.49 -4.83 18.93
CA PRO A 149 5.45 -3.95 20.10
C PRO A 149 5.99 -4.66 21.35
#